data_AF-A0A0N4UCG0-F1
#
_entry.id   AF-A0A0N4UCG0-F1
#
_cell.length_a   1.000
_cell.length_b   1.000
_cell.length_c   1.000
_cell.angle_alpha   90.00
_cell.angle_beta   90.00
_cell.angle_gamma   90.00
#
_symmetry.space_group_name_H-M   'P 1'
#
loop_
_entity.id
_entity.type
_entity.pdbx_description
1 polymer ?
#
loop_
_entity_poly.entity_id
_entity_poly.type
_entity_poly.pdbx_seq_one_letter_code
_entity_poly.pdbx_strand_id
1 'polypeptide(L)'
;MIFRTIQREATSHSFMPAKCLQRCSCVDIRHSEVKGQCIQILSDKYIGNENATLQVDGSCIHKCVCEENFMENDTECIQCVLNKDSGNHYSTSKAIEMSCLRAGTCNLNEIFHEISCIQLRRSCGPNMELIIIDKRLSSTSKRWKCVMQCQCVHGYIESNGRCTKITKNLKEKIICLRGECALNEIVQDISCSLNGLFCGRNMKFAAISRTPHFHHYICIVQCKCAEGYEEQNGECIRQDGRTSRIKNICSESGCEAGRIIHDEGCHLTGEKCGNNMIFMVVNGGVHRRYSIYCTQRCSCINSDFIERNSSCMRKSITADLSVTTSHYAITDGMHDFKGHTKKGYNLGEEISDLGCRLRNLECGINKKFITVEEFSAEHDPNIKGCIERCSCILPRPDGCMQNF
;
A
#
# COMPACT_ATOMS: atom_id res chain seq x y z
N MET A 1 -13.84 -4.52 23.70
CA MET A 1 -14.89 -3.98 24.60
C MET A 1 -16.26 -4.10 23.92
N ILE A 2 -17.37 -4.06 24.66
CA ILE A 2 -18.76 -3.98 24.17
C ILE A 2 -19.50 -2.82 24.87
N PHE A 3 -20.52 -2.25 24.21
CA PHE A 3 -21.39 -1.25 24.82
C PHE A 3 -22.51 -1.91 25.64
N ARG A 4 -22.70 -1.48 26.89
CA ARG A 4 -23.85 -1.86 27.74
C ARG A 4 -24.60 -0.61 28.18
N THR A 5 -25.93 -0.63 28.08
CA THR A 5 -26.79 0.42 28.66
C THR A 5 -26.78 0.28 30.18
N ILE A 6 -26.34 1.32 30.90
CA ILE A 6 -26.35 1.33 32.37
C ILE A 6 -27.66 1.92 32.89
N GLN A 7 -28.11 3.02 32.28
CA GLN A 7 -29.24 3.77 32.77
C GLN A 7 -30.06 4.27 31.60
N ARG A 8 -31.37 4.06 31.69
CA ARG A 8 -32.36 4.64 30.78
C ARG A 8 -33.22 5.58 31.60
N GLU A 9 -33.09 6.87 31.36
CA GLU A 9 -33.99 7.84 32.00
C GLU A 9 -35.34 7.77 31.32
N ALA A 10 -36.35 7.32 32.07
CA ALA A 10 -37.74 7.40 31.63
C ALA A 10 -38.20 8.86 31.79
N THR A 11 -38.33 9.58 30.68
CA THR A 11 -38.96 10.89 30.67
C THR A 11 -40.47 10.72 30.82
N SER A 12 -41.06 11.38 31.83
CA SER A 12 -42.50 11.32 32.10
C SER A 12 -43.36 12.02 31.03
N HIS A 13 -42.75 12.69 30.06
CA HIS A 13 -43.44 13.27 28.90
C HIS A 13 -43.23 12.40 27.66
N SER A 14 -44.33 11.85 27.12
CA SER A 14 -44.36 10.79 26.10
C SER A 14 -43.77 11.14 24.72
N PHE A 15 -43.16 12.32 24.56
CA PHE A 15 -42.62 12.80 23.29
C PHE A 15 -41.17 13.30 23.37
N MET A 16 -40.52 13.19 24.53
CA MET A 16 -39.09 13.47 24.67
C MET A 16 -38.30 12.14 24.61
N PRO A 17 -37.23 12.04 23.81
CA PRO A 17 -36.45 10.81 23.68
C PRO A 17 -35.76 10.45 25.01
N ALA A 18 -35.79 9.16 25.34
CA ALA A 18 -35.12 8.64 26.52
C ALA A 18 -33.60 8.80 26.39
N LYS A 19 -32.97 9.50 27.33
CA LYS A 19 -31.52 9.53 27.43
C LYS A 19 -31.04 8.16 27.92
N CYS A 20 -30.21 7.50 27.11
CA CYS A 20 -29.56 6.25 27.48
C CYS A 20 -28.10 6.55 27.81
N LEU A 21 -27.70 6.34 29.06
CA LEU A 21 -26.30 6.32 29.46
C LEU A 21 -25.74 4.93 29.16
N GLN A 22 -24.77 4.86 28.25
CA GLN A 22 -24.06 3.62 27.91
C GLN A 22 -22.62 3.68 28.42
N ARG A 23 -22.07 2.54 28.85
CA ARG A 23 -20.66 2.38 29.21
C ARG A 23 -20.04 1.26 28.39
N CYS A 24 -18.78 1.46 28.02
CA CYS A 24 -17.92 0.41 27.48
C CYS A 24 -17.52 -0.54 28.60
N SER A 25 -17.73 -1.84 28.39
CA SER A 25 -17.26 -2.89 29.29
C SER A 25 -16.43 -3.90 28.50
N CYS A 26 -15.66 -4.74 29.19
CA CYS A 26 -14.94 -5.81 28.51
C CYS A 26 -15.91 -6.78 27.83
N VAL A 27 -15.52 -7.29 26.65
CA VAL A 27 -16.36 -8.22 25.87
C VAL A 27 -16.60 -9.49 26.67
N ASP A 28 -15.55 -9.93 27.37
CA ASP A 28 -15.45 -11.21 28.03
C ASP A 28 -15.27 -10.99 29.53
N ILE A 29 -15.97 -11.78 30.34
CA ILE A 29 -15.89 -11.83 31.81
C ILE A 29 -14.48 -12.19 32.32
N ARG A 30 -13.64 -12.79 31.47
CA ARG A 30 -12.23 -13.06 31.75
C ARG A 30 -11.36 -11.81 31.79
N HIS A 31 -11.92 -10.62 31.56
CA HIS A 31 -11.20 -9.36 31.61
C HIS A 31 -11.85 -8.40 32.62
N SER A 32 -11.02 -7.76 33.43
CA SER A 32 -11.43 -6.70 34.37
C SER A 32 -11.12 -5.32 33.79
N GLU A 33 -12.00 -4.36 34.05
CA GLU A 33 -11.79 -2.98 33.63
C GLU A 33 -10.97 -2.22 34.67
N VAL A 34 -9.74 -1.82 34.32
CA VAL A 34 -8.87 -0.99 35.17
C VAL A 34 -8.53 0.27 34.42
N LYS A 35 -8.92 1.44 34.97
CA LYS A 35 -8.67 2.77 34.36
C LYS A 35 -9.10 2.86 32.88
N GLY A 36 -10.22 2.22 32.52
CA GLY A 36 -10.76 2.23 31.15
C GLY A 36 -10.10 1.25 30.18
N GLN A 37 -9.23 0.36 30.66
CA GLN A 37 -8.62 -0.71 29.86
C GLN A 37 -9.11 -2.09 30.32
N CYS A 38 -9.22 -3.03 29.39
CA CYS A 38 -9.58 -4.41 29.69
C CYS A 38 -8.33 -5.26 29.91
N ILE A 39 -8.10 -5.65 31.16
CA ILE A 39 -6.96 -6.49 31.55
C ILE A 39 -7.45 -7.91 31.77
N GLN A 40 -6.79 -8.90 31.19
CA GLN A 40 -7.13 -10.30 31.41
C GLN A 40 -6.92 -10.67 32.89
N ILE A 41 -7.96 -11.22 33.52
CA ILE A 41 -7.90 -11.75 34.87
C ILE A 41 -7.18 -13.10 34.76
N LEU A 42 -5.93 -13.15 35.21
CA LEU A 42 -5.24 -14.42 35.41
C LEU A 42 -5.94 -15.14 36.56
N SER A 43 -6.63 -16.24 36.28
CA SER A 43 -7.24 -17.09 37.32
C SER A 43 -6.15 -17.53 38.32
N ASP A 44 -6.38 -17.34 39.62
CA ASP A 44 -5.47 -17.48 40.78
C ASP A 44 -4.74 -18.85 40.97
N LYS A 45 -4.50 -19.64 39.92
CA LYS A 45 -3.84 -20.94 40.05
C LYS A 45 -2.32 -20.95 39.87
N TYR A 46 -1.66 -19.80 39.72
CA TYR A 46 -0.19 -19.72 39.69
C TYR A 46 0.31 -18.50 40.46
N ILE A 47 0.30 -18.60 41.80
CA ILE A 47 1.14 -17.76 42.65
C ILE A 47 2.56 -18.31 42.54
N GLY A 48 3.45 -17.60 41.86
CA GLY A 48 4.88 -17.91 41.83
C GLY A 48 5.54 -17.68 40.48
N ASN A 49 5.61 -16.42 40.04
CA ASN A 49 6.75 -15.88 39.30
C ASN A 49 6.57 -14.38 39.06
N GLU A 50 7.33 -13.58 39.80
CA GLU A 50 7.52 -12.15 39.53
C GLU A 50 8.34 -12.03 38.24
N ASN A 51 7.69 -11.73 37.11
CA ASN A 51 8.20 -11.02 35.92
C ASN A 51 7.29 -11.19 34.68
N ALA A 52 5.97 -11.24 34.85
CA ALA A 52 5.04 -11.25 33.73
C ALA A 52 4.85 -9.81 33.19
N THR A 53 5.45 -9.51 32.04
CA THR A 53 5.21 -8.28 31.27
C THR A 53 3.75 -8.22 30.80
N LEU A 54 3.01 -7.20 31.28
CA LEU A 54 1.63 -6.90 30.86
C LEU A 54 1.58 -6.49 29.38
N GLN A 55 0.78 -7.18 28.58
CA GLN A 55 0.44 -6.78 27.21
C GLN A 55 -0.85 -5.94 27.24
N VAL A 56 -0.81 -4.72 26.70
CA VAL A 56 -1.92 -3.76 26.68
C VAL A 56 -2.41 -3.61 25.24
N ASP A 57 -3.54 -4.23 24.91
CA ASP A 57 -4.18 -4.10 23.59
C ASP A 57 -5.43 -3.22 23.66
N GLY A 58 -5.36 -2.07 22.97
CA GLY A 58 -6.53 -1.29 22.56
C GLY A 58 -6.80 -0.01 23.37
N SER A 59 -6.94 1.11 22.67
CA SER A 59 -7.59 2.33 23.16
C SER A 59 -8.76 2.69 22.24
N CYS A 60 -9.81 3.32 22.78
CA CYS A 60 -10.99 3.73 22.02
C CYS A 60 -11.19 5.26 22.11
N ILE A 61 -11.60 5.85 20.99
CA ILE A 61 -12.03 7.25 20.92
C ILE A 61 -13.56 7.28 20.81
N HIS A 62 -14.21 8.03 21.69
CA HIS A 62 -15.65 8.25 21.66
C HIS A 62 -16.00 9.34 20.64
N LYS A 63 -17.05 9.14 19.83
CA LYS A 63 -17.71 10.20 19.07
C LYS A 63 -19.22 10.09 19.29
N CYS A 64 -19.84 11.12 19.84
CA CYS A 64 -21.29 11.26 19.85
C CYS A 64 -21.76 11.63 18.44
N VAL A 65 -22.85 11.02 17.98
CA VAL A 65 -23.49 11.36 16.70
C VAL A 65 -24.97 11.62 16.93
N CYS A 66 -25.55 12.50 16.13
CA CYS A 66 -26.97 12.82 16.21
C CYS A 66 -27.86 11.65 15.75
N GLU A 67 -29.07 11.57 16.32
CA GLU A 67 -30.11 10.61 15.90
C GLU A 67 -30.61 10.90 14.47
N GLU A 68 -31.29 9.93 13.84
CA GLU A 68 -31.86 10.11 12.50
C GLU A 68 -32.77 11.35 12.44
N ASN A 69 -32.56 12.17 11.40
CA ASN A 69 -33.21 13.47 11.15
C ASN A 69 -32.67 14.66 11.96
N PHE A 70 -31.59 14.50 12.72
CA PHE A 70 -30.88 15.60 13.36
C PHE A 70 -29.46 15.75 12.78
N MET A 71 -28.96 16.99 12.74
CA MET A 71 -27.67 17.37 12.16
C MET A 71 -26.76 17.96 13.24
N GLU A 72 -25.52 17.49 13.33
CA GLU A 72 -24.50 18.08 14.19
C GLU A 72 -24.14 19.47 13.64
N ASN A 73 -24.39 20.53 14.40
CA ASN A 73 -24.00 21.89 14.11
C ASN A 73 -23.21 22.45 15.29
N ASP A 74 -21.90 22.61 15.08
CA ASP A 74 -20.87 23.15 15.99
C ASP A 74 -20.75 22.49 17.38
N THR A 75 -21.85 22.25 18.11
CA THR A 75 -21.92 21.52 19.39
C THR A 75 -23.25 20.82 19.65
N GLU A 76 -24.25 20.96 18.77
CA GLU A 76 -25.62 20.48 19.03
C GLU A 76 -26.24 19.71 17.85
N CYS A 77 -27.22 18.87 18.15
CA CYS A 77 -28.02 18.17 17.15
C CYS A 77 -29.26 18.98 16.80
N ILE A 78 -29.27 19.62 15.62
CA ILE A 78 -30.38 20.42 15.11
C ILE A 78 -31.30 19.56 14.25
N GLN A 79 -32.60 19.58 14.52
CA GLN A 79 -33.58 18.86 13.70
C GLN A 79 -33.61 19.41 12.27
N CYS A 80 -33.47 18.54 11.28
CA CYS A 80 -33.60 18.89 9.87
C CYS A 80 -35.07 19.25 9.57
N VAL A 81 -35.44 20.53 9.71
CA VAL A 81 -36.72 21.03 9.22
C VAL A 81 -36.66 21.04 7.68
N LEU A 82 -37.18 19.99 7.05
CA LEU A 82 -37.49 20.01 5.63
C LEU A 82 -38.61 21.03 5.42
N ASN A 83 -38.26 22.30 5.18
CA ASN A 83 -39.22 23.32 4.77
C ASN A 83 -39.91 22.82 3.49
N LYS A 84 -41.17 22.37 3.65
CA LYS A 84 -42.04 21.95 2.53
C LYS A 84 -42.53 23.13 1.69
N ASP A 85 -42.27 24.35 2.13
CA ASP A 85 -42.88 25.55 1.56
C ASP A 85 -41.90 26.30 0.65
N SER A 86 -41.84 25.89 -0.62
CA SER A 86 -41.70 26.78 -1.79
C SER A 86 -41.52 25.96 -3.08
N GLY A 87 -42.54 25.94 -3.95
CA GLY A 87 -42.42 25.50 -5.35
C GLY A 87 -42.60 24.00 -5.59
N ASN A 88 -43.84 23.61 -5.86
CA ASN A 88 -44.39 22.24 -5.92
C ASN A 88 -43.83 21.30 -7.02
N HIS A 89 -42.73 21.64 -7.72
CA HIS A 89 -42.21 20.82 -8.82
C HIS A 89 -40.78 20.27 -8.61
N TYR A 90 -40.04 20.77 -7.60
CA TYR A 90 -38.70 20.29 -7.28
C TYR A 90 -38.66 19.18 -6.21
N SER A 91 -39.74 19.01 -5.43
CA SER A 91 -39.75 18.11 -4.28
C SER A 91 -39.80 16.62 -4.64
N THR A 92 -40.49 16.24 -5.73
CA THR A 92 -40.62 14.84 -6.14
C THR A 92 -39.29 14.24 -6.62
N SER A 93 -38.48 14.99 -7.38
CA SER A 93 -37.17 14.51 -7.85
C SER A 93 -36.22 14.22 -6.69
N LYS A 94 -36.16 15.12 -5.69
CA LYS A 94 -35.31 14.92 -4.49
C LYS A 94 -35.76 13.75 -3.62
N ALA A 95 -37.06 13.49 -3.55
CA ALA A 95 -37.60 12.39 -2.77
C ALA A 95 -37.20 11.03 -3.38
N ILE A 96 -37.23 10.91 -4.72
CA ILE A 96 -36.80 9.70 -5.43
C ILE A 96 -35.29 9.50 -5.29
N GLU A 97 -34.50 10.55 -5.49
CA GLU A 97 -33.04 10.53 -5.40
C GLU A 97 -32.53 10.08 -4.01
N MET A 98 -33.20 10.52 -2.93
CA MET A 98 -32.87 10.08 -1.56
C MET A 98 -33.30 8.65 -1.23
N SER A 99 -34.19 8.04 -2.02
CA SER A 99 -34.71 6.70 -1.72
C SER A 99 -33.67 5.61 -1.96
N CYS A 100 -32.88 5.70 -3.04
CA CYS A 100 -31.82 4.74 -3.32
C CYS A 100 -30.70 4.83 -2.27
N LEU A 101 -30.38 6.04 -1.78
CA LEU A 101 -29.34 6.24 -0.76
C LEU A 101 -29.72 5.62 0.57
N ARG A 102 -31.00 5.69 0.95
CA ARG A 102 -31.50 5.00 2.16
C ARG A 102 -31.51 3.49 1.98
N ALA A 103 -31.87 3.02 0.79
CA ALA A 103 -31.92 1.59 0.50
C ALA A 103 -30.52 0.98 0.27
N GLY A 104 -29.51 1.78 -0.04
CA GLY A 104 -28.20 1.31 -0.50
C GLY A 104 -28.30 0.60 -1.85
N THR A 105 -29.16 1.09 -2.75
CA THR A 105 -29.44 0.47 -4.05
C THR A 105 -29.24 1.43 -5.22
N CYS A 106 -28.42 2.48 -5.05
CA CYS A 106 -28.12 3.40 -6.15
C CYS A 106 -27.27 2.69 -7.21
N ASN A 107 -27.39 3.15 -8.45
CA ASN A 107 -26.60 2.62 -9.53
C ASN A 107 -25.17 3.18 -9.47
N LEU A 108 -24.21 2.37 -9.92
CA LEU A 108 -22.84 2.83 -10.09
C LEU A 108 -22.81 3.98 -11.11
N ASN A 109 -21.99 5.00 -10.83
CA ASN A 109 -21.86 6.22 -11.60
C ASN A 109 -23.09 7.15 -11.59
N GLU A 110 -24.13 6.86 -10.80
CA GLU A 110 -25.29 7.75 -10.61
C GLU A 110 -24.86 9.07 -9.95
N ILE A 111 -25.40 10.18 -10.48
CA ILE A 111 -25.02 11.55 -10.10
C ILE A 111 -26.05 12.14 -9.15
N PHE A 112 -25.57 12.76 -8.08
CA PHE A 112 -26.39 13.34 -7.03
C PHE A 112 -26.11 14.84 -6.87
N HIS A 113 -27.16 15.62 -6.61
CA HIS A 113 -27.04 17.06 -6.36
C HIS A 113 -27.44 17.41 -4.93
N GLU A 114 -26.46 17.69 -4.08
CA GLU A 114 -26.71 17.98 -2.66
C GLU A 114 -26.30 19.41 -2.26
N ILE A 115 -27.15 20.03 -1.43
CA ILE A 115 -26.83 21.27 -0.74
C ILE A 115 -26.08 20.90 0.56
N SER A 116 -24.93 21.52 0.80
CA SER A 116 -24.04 21.31 1.95
C SER A 116 -23.17 20.04 1.94
N CYS A 117 -23.30 19.15 0.96
CA CYS A 117 -22.38 18.01 0.75
C CYS A 117 -22.31 17.03 1.93
N ILE A 118 -23.42 16.83 2.63
CA ILE A 118 -23.52 16.07 3.88
C ILE A 118 -23.43 14.56 3.62
N GLN A 119 -23.78 14.09 2.42
CA GLN A 119 -23.70 12.66 2.07
C GLN A 119 -22.29 12.21 1.63
N LEU A 120 -21.26 13.05 1.73
CA LEU A 120 -19.89 12.64 1.34
C LEU A 120 -19.48 11.35 2.08
N ARG A 121 -18.98 10.36 1.34
CA ARG A 121 -18.57 9.02 1.82
C ARG A 121 -19.70 8.17 2.42
N ARG A 122 -20.97 8.55 2.24
CA ARG A 122 -22.06 7.62 2.54
C ARG A 122 -22.08 6.48 1.54
N SER A 123 -22.40 5.29 2.04
CA SER A 123 -22.66 4.14 1.18
C SER A 123 -23.88 4.42 0.29
N CYS A 124 -23.70 4.26 -1.02
CA CYS A 124 -24.78 4.30 -2.01
C CYS A 124 -25.10 2.89 -2.55
N GLY A 125 -24.35 1.88 -2.11
CA GLY A 125 -24.66 0.46 -2.30
C GLY A 125 -23.47 -0.45 -1.99
N PRO A 126 -23.53 -1.74 -2.35
CA PRO A 126 -22.50 -2.71 -1.96
C PRO A 126 -21.12 -2.33 -2.51
N ASN A 127 -20.17 -2.04 -1.61
CA ASN A 127 -18.82 -1.58 -1.94
C ASN A 127 -18.82 -0.30 -2.80
N MET A 128 -19.83 0.56 -2.63
CA MET A 128 -19.93 1.86 -3.28
C MET A 128 -20.09 2.98 -2.25
N GLU A 129 -19.50 4.14 -2.53
CA GLU A 129 -19.65 5.37 -1.74
C GLU A 129 -19.89 6.59 -2.62
N LEU A 130 -20.54 7.60 -2.06
CA LEU A 130 -20.69 8.90 -2.70
C LEU A 130 -19.39 9.70 -2.59
N ILE A 131 -18.84 10.10 -3.74
CA ILE A 131 -17.69 11.00 -3.80
C ILE A 131 -18.08 12.34 -4.43
N ILE A 132 -17.42 13.43 -4.04
CA ILE A 132 -17.64 14.74 -4.65
C ILE A 132 -16.84 14.82 -5.96
N ILE A 133 -17.53 15.05 -7.08
CA ILE A 133 -16.91 15.29 -8.39
C ILE A 133 -16.83 16.78 -8.73
N ASP A 134 -17.73 17.61 -8.17
CA ASP A 134 -17.74 19.05 -8.35
C ASP A 134 -18.29 19.74 -7.11
N LYS A 135 -17.71 20.88 -6.73
CA LYS A 135 -18.11 21.67 -5.56
C LYS A 135 -18.11 23.14 -5.93
N ARG A 136 -19.29 23.76 -5.89
CA ARG A 136 -19.47 25.18 -6.23
C ARG A 136 -20.19 25.92 -5.11
N LEU A 137 -19.84 27.18 -4.89
CA LEU A 137 -20.61 28.03 -3.99
C LEU A 137 -21.92 28.42 -4.67
N SER A 138 -23.06 28.16 -4.02
CA SER A 138 -24.36 28.58 -4.57
C SER A 138 -24.50 30.10 -4.44
N SER A 139 -24.76 30.78 -5.57
CA SER A 139 -24.99 32.23 -5.60
C SER A 139 -26.16 32.67 -4.71
N THR A 140 -27.17 31.82 -4.52
CA THR A 140 -28.40 32.18 -3.81
C THR A 140 -28.37 31.91 -2.31
N SER A 141 -27.60 30.93 -1.84
CA SER A 141 -27.73 30.43 -0.46
C SER A 141 -26.47 30.58 0.40
N LYS A 142 -25.36 31.10 -0.15
CA LYS A 142 -24.03 31.07 0.48
C LYS A 142 -23.57 29.67 0.96
N ARG A 143 -24.30 28.61 0.58
CA ARG A 143 -23.99 27.22 0.90
C ARG A 143 -23.30 26.57 -0.29
N TRP A 144 -22.46 25.58 -0.01
CA TRP A 144 -21.85 24.76 -1.04
C TRP A 144 -22.91 23.88 -1.72
N LYS A 145 -22.90 23.84 -3.04
CA LYS A 145 -23.56 22.81 -3.85
C LYS A 145 -22.50 21.81 -4.26
N CYS A 146 -22.74 20.55 -3.96
CA CYS A 146 -21.91 19.45 -4.44
C CYS A 146 -22.65 18.66 -5.51
N VAL A 147 -21.92 18.33 -6.56
CA VAL A 147 -22.26 17.23 -7.45
C VAL A 147 -21.46 16.03 -6.95
N MET A 148 -22.17 14.99 -6.56
CA MET A 148 -21.57 13.74 -6.10
C MET A 148 -21.84 12.63 -7.09
N GLN A 149 -21.01 11.59 -7.08
CA GLN A 149 -21.18 10.40 -7.90
C GLN A 149 -21.03 9.16 -7.02
N CYS A 150 -21.93 8.18 -7.19
CA CYS A 150 -21.79 6.87 -6.57
C CYS A 150 -20.66 6.10 -7.27
N GLN A 151 -19.57 5.81 -6.56
CA GLN A 151 -18.39 5.12 -7.11
C GLN A 151 -17.98 3.95 -6.22
N CYS A 152 -17.15 3.04 -6.73
CA CYS A 152 -16.60 1.97 -5.92
C CYS A 152 -15.74 2.50 -4.77
N VAL A 153 -15.90 1.91 -3.58
CA VAL A 153 -15.05 2.21 -2.42
C VAL A 153 -13.60 1.79 -2.67
N HIS A 154 -12.70 2.33 -1.88
CA HIS A 154 -11.29 1.96 -1.91
C HIS A 154 -11.07 0.42 -1.84
N GLY A 155 -10.20 -0.09 -2.72
CA GLY A 155 -9.92 -1.52 -2.84
C GLY A 155 -10.89 -2.29 -3.75
N TYR A 156 -11.80 -1.58 -4.43
CA TYR A 156 -12.72 -2.15 -5.41
C TYR A 156 -12.61 -1.40 -6.75
N ILE A 157 -12.91 -2.10 -7.84
CA ILE A 157 -12.96 -1.56 -9.21
C ILE A 157 -14.29 -1.88 -9.86
N GLU A 158 -14.73 -1.00 -10.76
CA GLU A 158 -15.89 -1.25 -11.61
C GLU A 158 -15.58 -2.39 -12.60
N SER A 159 -16.37 -3.46 -12.55
CA SER A 159 -16.36 -4.56 -13.51
C SER A 159 -17.78 -5.03 -13.73
N ASN A 160 -18.24 -5.06 -14.99
CA ASN A 160 -19.59 -5.45 -15.38
C ASN A 160 -20.69 -4.71 -14.60
N GLY A 161 -20.52 -3.40 -14.38
CA GLY A 161 -21.47 -2.56 -13.64
C GLY A 161 -21.55 -2.84 -12.14
N ARG A 162 -20.56 -3.54 -11.57
CA ARG A 162 -20.46 -3.84 -10.13
C ARG A 162 -19.07 -3.52 -9.60
N CYS A 163 -19.00 -3.21 -8.31
CA CYS A 163 -17.74 -3.03 -7.61
C CYS A 163 -17.18 -4.38 -7.16
N THR A 164 -16.08 -4.78 -7.78
CA THR A 164 -15.36 -6.04 -7.49
C THR A 164 -14.10 -5.73 -6.70
N LYS A 165 -13.85 -6.47 -5.63
CA LYS A 165 -12.66 -6.30 -4.79
C LYS A 165 -11.41 -6.56 -5.62
N ILE A 166 -10.40 -5.72 -5.50
CA ILE A 166 -9.05 -5.97 -6.00
C ILE A 166 -8.44 -7.03 -5.08
N THR A 167 -8.84 -8.29 -5.24
CA THR A 167 -8.22 -9.41 -4.54
C THR A 167 -6.97 -9.80 -5.31
N LYS A 168 -5.82 -9.31 -4.87
CA LYS A 168 -4.58 -10.02 -5.14
C LYS A 168 -3.96 -10.46 -3.85
N ASN A 169 -3.45 -11.68 -3.85
CA ASN A 169 -2.54 -12.09 -2.81
C ASN A 169 -1.34 -11.13 -2.85
N LEU A 170 -0.82 -10.71 -1.70
CA LEU A 170 0.41 -9.92 -1.60
C LEU A 170 1.52 -10.52 -2.48
N LYS A 171 1.57 -11.86 -2.60
CA LYS A 171 2.47 -12.59 -3.49
C LYS A 171 2.30 -12.24 -4.98
N GLU A 172 1.07 -12.21 -5.49
CA GLU A 172 0.77 -11.86 -6.89
C GLU A 172 1.12 -10.38 -7.15
N LYS A 173 0.83 -9.50 -6.19
CA LYS A 173 1.24 -8.10 -6.27
C LYS A 173 2.76 -7.97 -6.37
N ILE A 174 3.53 -8.71 -5.57
CA ILE A 174 5.00 -8.69 -5.61
C ILE A 174 5.52 -9.22 -6.95
N ILE A 175 4.93 -10.28 -7.50
CA ILE A 175 5.31 -10.85 -8.81
C ILE A 175 5.09 -9.80 -9.91
N CYS A 176 3.91 -9.18 -9.95
CA CYS A 176 3.61 -8.13 -10.91
C CYS A 176 4.56 -6.91 -10.75
N LEU A 177 4.86 -6.48 -9.52
CA LEU A 177 5.84 -5.42 -9.27
C LEU A 177 7.28 -5.75 -9.71
N ARG A 178 7.61 -7.02 -9.94
CA ARG A 178 8.90 -7.46 -10.52
C ARG A 178 8.91 -7.44 -12.05
N GLY A 179 7.82 -7.01 -12.69
CA GLY A 179 7.71 -6.98 -14.15
C GLY A 179 7.11 -8.26 -14.74
N GLU A 180 6.38 -9.04 -13.95
CA GLU A 180 5.67 -10.25 -14.41
C GLU A 180 4.14 -10.06 -14.37
N CYS A 181 3.63 -8.86 -14.62
CA CYS A 181 2.19 -8.64 -14.73
C CYS A 181 1.65 -9.23 -16.05
N ALA A 182 0.45 -9.78 -16.00
CA ALA A 182 -0.33 -10.07 -17.19
C ALA A 182 -0.79 -8.76 -17.88
N LEU A 183 -1.01 -8.82 -19.18
CA LEU A 183 -1.58 -7.70 -19.91
C LEU A 183 -2.99 -7.36 -19.38
N ASN A 184 -3.29 -6.07 -19.30
CA ASN A 184 -4.52 -5.50 -18.74
C ASN A 184 -4.72 -5.75 -17.22
N GLU A 185 -3.70 -6.26 -16.52
CA GLU A 185 -3.73 -6.50 -15.09
C GLU A 185 -3.81 -5.20 -14.27
N ILE A 186 -4.75 -5.15 -13.31
CA ILE A 186 -5.00 -3.96 -12.48
C ILE A 186 -4.33 -4.07 -11.11
N VAL A 187 -3.63 -3.01 -10.68
CA VAL A 187 -2.94 -2.94 -9.40
C VAL A 187 -3.31 -1.63 -8.69
N GLN A 188 -3.44 -1.72 -7.37
CA GLN A 188 -3.60 -0.56 -6.51
C GLN A 188 -2.24 -0.05 -6.02
N ASP A 189 -2.02 1.24 -6.20
CA ASP A 189 -0.78 1.95 -5.93
C ASP A 189 -1.06 3.18 -5.03
N ILE A 190 -0.63 3.10 -3.77
CA ILE A 190 -0.96 4.07 -2.72
C ILE A 190 -0.23 5.42 -2.90
N SER A 191 0.79 5.47 -3.77
CA SER A 191 1.59 6.67 -4.02
C SER A 191 1.60 7.11 -5.48
N CYS A 192 0.86 6.43 -6.36
CA CYS A 192 0.92 6.64 -7.81
C CYS A 192 2.34 6.50 -8.40
N SER A 193 3.25 5.82 -7.69
CA SER A 193 4.65 5.61 -8.07
C SER A 193 4.84 4.64 -9.24
N LEU A 194 3.87 3.76 -9.50
CA LEU A 194 3.91 2.76 -10.56
C LEU A 194 3.60 3.36 -11.92
N ASN A 195 2.89 4.50 -12.00
CA ASN A 195 2.48 5.06 -13.29
C ASN A 195 3.68 5.36 -14.20
N GLY A 196 3.71 4.74 -15.38
CA GLY A 196 4.80 4.83 -16.34
C GLY A 196 5.93 3.81 -16.13
N LEU A 197 5.95 3.08 -15.01
CA LEU A 197 6.91 1.98 -14.79
C LEU A 197 6.54 0.76 -15.62
N PHE A 198 7.55 -0.02 -15.99
CA PHE A 198 7.35 -1.28 -16.70
C PHE A 198 6.71 -2.31 -15.78
N CYS A 199 5.64 -2.92 -16.28
CA CYS A 199 4.91 -3.99 -15.61
C CYS A 199 5.12 -5.35 -16.31
N GLY A 200 5.79 -5.35 -17.47
CA GLY A 200 6.31 -6.53 -18.14
C GLY A 200 6.89 -6.19 -19.50
N ARG A 201 7.17 -7.20 -20.33
CA ARG A 201 7.81 -7.00 -21.64
C ARG A 201 6.92 -6.13 -22.53
N ASN A 202 7.46 -4.99 -22.98
CA ASN A 202 6.73 -4.02 -23.79
C ASN A 202 5.44 -3.47 -23.12
N MET A 203 5.33 -3.56 -21.80
CA MET A 203 4.15 -3.14 -21.04
C MET A 203 4.54 -2.14 -19.95
N LYS A 204 3.69 -1.12 -19.74
CA LYS A 204 3.81 -0.13 -18.67
C LYS A 204 2.51 -0.01 -17.89
N PHE A 205 2.64 0.29 -16.60
CA PHE A 205 1.49 0.71 -15.80
C PHE A 205 0.99 2.06 -16.31
N ALA A 206 -0.30 2.12 -16.61
CA ALA A 206 -1.02 3.35 -16.91
C ALA A 206 -2.05 3.62 -15.82
N ALA A 207 -2.01 4.80 -15.20
CA ALA A 207 -3.03 5.21 -14.25
C ALA A 207 -4.41 5.26 -14.92
N ILE A 208 -5.37 4.50 -14.39
CA ILE A 208 -6.77 4.50 -14.84
C ILE A 208 -7.65 5.39 -13.95
N SER A 209 -7.33 5.49 -12.66
CA SER A 209 -8.01 6.39 -11.74
C SER A 209 -7.06 6.88 -10.66
N ARG A 210 -7.37 8.05 -10.12
CA ARG A 210 -6.63 8.69 -9.02
C ARG A 210 -7.64 9.23 -8.03
N THR A 211 -7.63 8.71 -6.81
CA THR A 211 -8.49 9.19 -5.72
C THR A 211 -7.65 9.90 -4.66
N PRO A 212 -8.01 11.13 -4.27
CA PRO A 212 -7.36 11.78 -3.13
C PRO A 212 -7.75 11.07 -1.84
N HIS A 213 -6.75 10.64 -1.05
CA HIS A 213 -6.96 10.00 0.24
C HIS A 213 -6.12 10.68 1.32
N PHE A 214 -6.76 11.49 2.17
CA PHE A 214 -6.14 12.29 3.24
C PHE A 214 -4.95 13.15 2.75
N HIS A 215 -3.73 12.61 2.78
CA HIS A 215 -2.48 13.27 2.41
C HIS A 215 -1.76 12.62 1.22
N HIS A 216 -2.29 11.53 0.67
CA HIS A 216 -1.71 10.81 -0.46
C HIS A 216 -2.76 10.57 -1.56
N TYR A 217 -2.30 10.10 -2.72
CA TYR A 217 -3.17 9.75 -3.83
C TYR A 217 -3.11 8.26 -4.06
N ILE A 218 -4.27 7.63 -4.04
CA ILE A 218 -4.38 6.22 -4.37
C ILE A 218 -4.67 6.16 -5.86
N CYS A 219 -3.72 5.61 -6.60
CA CYS A 219 -3.90 5.31 -8.00
C CYS A 219 -4.32 3.86 -8.17
N ILE A 220 -5.26 3.66 -9.09
CA ILE A 220 -5.43 2.36 -9.71
C ILE A 220 -4.68 2.44 -11.04
N VAL A 221 -3.74 1.53 -11.25
CA VAL A 221 -2.95 1.42 -12.48
C VAL A 221 -3.31 0.12 -13.19
N GLN A 222 -3.26 0.14 -14.51
CA GLN A 222 -3.46 -1.01 -15.37
C GLN A 222 -2.20 -1.27 -16.20
N CYS A 223 -1.72 -2.50 -16.24
CA CYS A 223 -0.61 -2.90 -17.10
C CYS A 223 -1.08 -2.90 -18.56
N LYS A 224 -0.59 -1.97 -19.37
CA LYS A 224 -0.96 -1.81 -20.79
C LYS A 224 0.28 -1.87 -21.66
N CYS A 225 0.11 -2.04 -22.97
CA CYS A 225 1.22 -1.90 -23.91
C CYS A 225 1.89 -0.52 -23.78
N ALA A 226 3.22 -0.53 -23.83
CA ALA A 226 4.04 0.67 -23.88
C ALA A 226 3.77 1.45 -25.17
N GLU A 227 4.18 2.72 -25.20
CA GLU A 227 4.01 3.54 -26.39
C GLU A 227 4.81 2.96 -27.57
N GLY A 228 4.19 2.91 -28.76
CA GLY A 228 4.75 2.25 -29.94
C GLY A 228 4.46 0.74 -30.03
N TYR A 229 3.72 0.18 -29.08
CA TYR A 229 3.24 -1.20 -29.10
C TYR A 229 1.72 -1.26 -29.10
N GLU A 230 1.17 -2.26 -29.78
CA GLU A 230 -0.26 -2.58 -29.84
C GLU A 230 -0.50 -3.98 -29.29
N GLU A 231 -1.66 -4.15 -28.64
CA GLU A 231 -2.12 -5.45 -28.16
C GLU A 231 -2.61 -6.29 -29.35
N GLN A 232 -1.95 -7.43 -29.59
CA GLN A 232 -2.40 -8.45 -30.54
C GLN A 232 -2.35 -9.81 -29.86
N ASN A 233 -3.47 -10.55 -29.85
CA ASN A 233 -3.58 -11.88 -29.26
C ASN A 233 -3.12 -11.96 -27.78
N GLY A 234 -3.29 -10.89 -27.01
CA GLY A 234 -2.87 -10.82 -25.60
C GLY A 234 -1.38 -10.51 -25.39
N GLU A 235 -0.64 -10.17 -26.45
CA GLU A 235 0.75 -9.74 -26.38
C GLU A 235 0.94 -8.30 -26.91
N CYS A 236 1.94 -7.59 -26.42
CA CYS A 236 2.28 -6.25 -26.90
C CYS A 236 3.33 -6.33 -28.02
N ILE A 237 2.87 -6.14 -29.26
CA ILE A 237 3.67 -6.20 -30.49
C ILE A 237 3.96 -4.77 -30.95
N ARG A 238 5.17 -4.51 -31.42
CA ARG A 238 5.55 -3.17 -31.91
C ARG A 238 4.76 -2.87 -33.19
N GLN A 239 4.23 -1.65 -33.34
CA GLN A 239 3.66 -1.22 -34.63
C GLN A 239 4.76 -1.30 -35.70
N ASP A 240 4.57 -2.18 -36.69
CA ASP A 240 5.58 -2.51 -37.67
C ASP A 240 5.89 -1.35 -38.64
N GLY A 241 7.18 -1.21 -38.96
CA GLY A 241 7.65 -0.42 -40.10
C GLY A 241 9.10 0.05 -40.03
N ARG A 242 9.63 0.32 -38.83
CA ARG A 242 11.06 0.66 -38.64
C ARG A 242 11.63 -0.11 -37.46
N THR A 243 11.85 -1.39 -37.71
CA THR A 243 12.81 -2.20 -36.95
C THR A 243 14.22 -1.64 -37.16
N SER A 244 14.53 -0.50 -36.54
CA SER A 244 15.87 -0.40 -35.97
C SER A 244 15.86 -1.43 -34.84
N ARG A 245 16.12 -2.70 -35.20
CA ARG A 245 16.48 -3.72 -34.22
C ARG A 245 17.71 -3.12 -33.57
N ILE A 246 17.55 -2.53 -32.40
CA ILE A 246 18.68 -2.28 -31.51
C ILE A 246 19.28 -3.67 -31.34
N LYS A 247 20.34 -3.95 -32.10
CA LYS A 247 20.98 -5.25 -32.10
C LYS A 247 21.46 -5.41 -30.67
N ASN A 248 20.85 -6.31 -29.91
CA ASN A 248 21.27 -6.56 -28.55
C ASN A 248 22.75 -6.91 -28.62
N ILE A 249 23.59 -6.07 -28.00
CA ILE A 249 25.04 -6.18 -28.04
C ILE A 249 25.49 -7.55 -27.51
N CYS A 250 24.64 -8.20 -26.71
CA CYS A 250 24.84 -9.54 -26.16
C CYS A 250 24.34 -10.70 -27.04
N SER A 251 23.67 -10.45 -28.17
CA SER A 251 23.05 -11.53 -28.97
C SER A 251 24.07 -12.49 -29.61
N GLU A 252 25.26 -12.02 -29.95
CA GLU A 252 26.25 -12.85 -30.67
C GLU A 252 27.16 -13.66 -29.72
N SER A 253 27.67 -13.04 -28.65
CA SER A 253 28.62 -13.69 -27.73
C SER A 253 28.04 -14.02 -26.35
N GLY A 254 26.81 -13.58 -26.05
CA GLY A 254 26.37 -13.43 -24.68
C GLY A 254 27.12 -12.31 -23.96
N CYS A 255 26.55 -11.84 -22.87
CA CYS A 255 27.15 -10.91 -21.94
C CYS A 255 27.49 -11.61 -20.63
N GLU A 256 28.57 -11.13 -20.02
CA GLU A 256 28.96 -11.49 -18.67
C GLU A 256 27.90 -11.08 -17.66
N ALA A 257 27.66 -11.94 -16.66
CA ALA A 257 26.85 -11.60 -15.51
C ALA A 257 27.42 -10.34 -14.84
N GLY A 258 26.52 -9.43 -14.47
CA GLY A 258 26.86 -8.15 -13.90
C GLY A 258 27.13 -7.04 -14.92
N ARG A 259 27.20 -7.33 -16.23
CA ARG A 259 27.37 -6.29 -17.24
C ARG A 259 26.21 -5.29 -17.20
N ILE A 260 26.56 -4.01 -17.09
CA ILE A 260 25.62 -2.90 -17.10
C ILE A 260 25.52 -2.32 -18.51
N ILE A 261 24.31 -2.01 -18.95
CA ILE A 261 24.04 -1.34 -20.22
C ILE A 261 23.07 -0.17 -20.00
N HIS A 262 23.16 0.82 -20.89
CA HIS A 262 22.17 1.89 -21.00
C HIS A 262 21.28 1.61 -22.19
N ASP A 263 19.98 1.56 -21.92
CA ASP A 263 18.94 1.17 -22.88
C ASP A 263 17.84 2.23 -22.87
N GLU A 264 17.82 3.04 -23.92
CA GLU A 264 16.74 4.01 -24.17
C GLU A 264 15.45 3.23 -24.45
N GLY A 265 14.40 3.48 -23.68
CA GLY A 265 13.12 2.78 -23.78
C GLY A 265 13.06 1.44 -23.05
N CYS A 266 14.15 1.02 -22.41
CA CYS A 266 14.21 -0.21 -21.60
C CYS A 266 13.82 -1.48 -22.39
N HIS A 267 14.03 -1.47 -23.71
CA HIS A 267 13.69 -2.52 -24.67
C HIS A 267 14.32 -3.88 -24.40
N LEU A 268 15.43 -3.93 -23.67
CA LEU A 268 16.17 -5.13 -23.34
C LEU A 268 15.72 -5.76 -22.03
N THR A 269 14.86 -5.11 -21.23
CA THR A 269 14.35 -5.67 -19.95
C THR A 269 13.70 -7.03 -20.17
N GLY A 270 14.18 -8.06 -19.46
CA GLY A 270 13.72 -9.44 -19.60
C GLY A 270 14.28 -10.19 -20.81
N GLU A 271 14.98 -9.53 -21.73
CA GLU A 271 15.65 -10.20 -22.84
C GLU A 271 16.82 -11.04 -22.34
N LYS A 272 17.04 -12.19 -22.99
CA LYS A 272 18.19 -13.04 -22.74
C LYS A 272 19.48 -12.26 -23.03
N CYS A 273 20.31 -12.07 -22.02
CA CYS A 273 21.62 -11.45 -22.15
C CYS A 273 22.76 -12.48 -22.07
N GLY A 274 22.46 -13.74 -21.75
CA GLY A 274 23.43 -14.83 -21.77
C GLY A 274 22.82 -16.15 -21.27
N ASN A 275 23.63 -17.17 -20.99
CA ASN A 275 23.12 -18.44 -20.46
C ASN A 275 22.56 -18.28 -19.05
N ASN A 276 21.27 -18.60 -18.88
CA ASN A 276 20.53 -18.42 -17.62
C ASN A 276 20.53 -16.97 -17.10
N MET A 277 20.64 -16.00 -18.01
CA MET A 277 20.74 -14.58 -17.68
C MET A 277 19.75 -13.74 -18.50
N ILE A 278 19.16 -12.75 -17.84
CA ILE A 278 18.28 -11.74 -18.46
C ILE A 278 18.71 -10.34 -18.02
N PHE A 279 18.38 -9.32 -18.80
CA PHE A 279 18.56 -7.95 -18.33
C PHE A 279 17.50 -7.58 -17.31
N MET A 280 17.94 -7.10 -16.14
CA MET A 280 17.08 -6.53 -15.11
C MET A 280 17.35 -5.03 -15.00
N VAL A 281 16.31 -4.22 -14.82
CA VAL A 281 16.45 -2.77 -14.59
C VAL A 281 17.08 -2.54 -13.21
N VAL A 282 18.22 -1.84 -13.18
CA VAL A 282 18.88 -1.40 -11.93
C VAL A 282 18.47 0.03 -11.58
N ASN A 283 18.35 0.88 -12.59
CA ASN A 283 17.92 2.27 -12.43
C ASN A 283 17.14 2.69 -13.67
N GLY A 284 16.06 3.44 -13.50
CA GLY A 284 15.27 3.99 -14.59
C GLY A 284 15.08 5.49 -14.38
N GLY A 285 15.09 6.25 -15.47
CA GLY A 285 14.83 7.68 -15.42
C GLY A 285 14.10 8.17 -16.67
N VAL A 286 13.51 9.36 -16.56
CA VAL A 286 12.88 10.06 -17.69
C VAL A 286 13.82 11.18 -18.09
N HIS A 287 14.50 11.06 -19.24
CA HIS A 287 15.27 12.15 -19.82
C HIS A 287 14.36 12.94 -20.77
N ARG A 288 14.34 14.27 -20.64
CA ARG A 288 13.69 15.23 -21.56
C ARG A 288 12.30 14.80 -22.06
N ARG A 289 11.27 15.05 -21.22
CA ARG A 289 9.81 14.90 -21.44
C ARG A 289 9.27 13.55 -21.92
N TYR A 290 9.97 12.73 -22.71
CA TYR A 290 9.41 11.48 -23.27
C TYR A 290 10.40 10.32 -23.44
N SER A 291 11.73 10.54 -23.44
CA SER A 291 12.68 9.41 -23.54
C SER A 291 12.96 8.80 -22.18
N ILE A 292 12.40 7.62 -21.93
CA ILE A 292 12.77 6.80 -20.77
C ILE A 292 14.15 6.20 -21.05
N TYR A 293 15.06 6.20 -20.08
CA TYR A 293 16.30 5.44 -20.14
C TYR A 293 16.36 4.49 -18.97
N CYS A 294 16.80 3.26 -19.22
CA CYS A 294 17.12 2.30 -18.19
C CYS A 294 18.60 2.00 -18.18
N THR A 295 19.17 2.00 -16.99
CA THR A 295 20.39 1.28 -16.68
C THR A 295 19.99 -0.13 -16.29
N GLN A 296 20.34 -1.11 -17.11
CA GLN A 296 20.03 -2.52 -16.87
C GLN A 296 21.30 -3.31 -16.59
N ARG A 297 21.19 -4.37 -15.78
CA ARG A 297 22.26 -5.32 -15.46
C ARG A 297 21.87 -6.70 -15.95
N CYS A 298 22.75 -7.31 -16.75
CA CYS A 298 22.64 -8.72 -17.11
C CYS A 298 22.80 -9.56 -15.84
N SER A 299 21.75 -10.27 -15.44
CA SER A 299 21.66 -10.91 -14.13
C SER A 299 21.07 -12.30 -14.27
N CYS A 300 21.26 -13.16 -13.26
CA CYS A 300 20.69 -14.51 -13.27
C CYS A 300 19.16 -14.47 -13.34
N ILE A 301 18.57 -15.36 -14.14
CA ILE A 301 17.13 -15.34 -14.46
C ILE A 301 16.22 -15.52 -13.22
N ASN A 302 16.67 -16.27 -12.22
CA ASN A 302 15.96 -16.48 -10.96
C ASN A 302 16.92 -16.98 -9.86
N SER A 303 16.40 -17.22 -8.66
CA SER A 303 17.14 -17.67 -7.48
C SER A 303 17.74 -19.07 -7.57
N ASP A 304 17.34 -19.89 -8.54
CA ASP A 304 17.93 -21.21 -8.76
C ASP A 304 19.31 -21.10 -9.42
N PHE A 305 19.69 -19.92 -9.90
CA PHE A 305 20.98 -19.65 -10.51
C PHE A 305 21.76 -18.65 -9.66
N ILE A 306 23.02 -18.98 -9.40
CA ILE A 306 23.94 -18.13 -8.64
C ILE A 306 25.01 -17.61 -9.58
N GLU A 307 25.32 -16.32 -9.45
CA GLU A 307 26.40 -15.66 -10.17
C GLU A 307 27.77 -16.17 -9.67
N ARG A 308 28.54 -16.84 -10.53
CA ARG A 308 29.92 -17.25 -10.28
C ARG A 308 30.75 -16.99 -11.54
N ASN A 309 31.91 -16.33 -11.39
CA ASN A 309 32.86 -16.04 -12.47
C ASN A 309 32.17 -15.40 -13.69
N SER A 310 31.41 -14.33 -13.48
CA SER A 310 30.67 -13.64 -14.56
C SER A 310 29.68 -14.53 -15.32
N SER A 311 29.23 -15.65 -14.74
CA SER A 311 28.27 -16.59 -15.34
C SER A 311 27.21 -17.01 -14.32
N CYS A 312 26.03 -17.43 -14.79
CA CYS A 312 24.95 -17.93 -13.93
C CYS A 312 24.86 -19.45 -13.98
N MET A 313 25.20 -20.09 -12.87
CA MET A 313 25.18 -21.55 -12.73
C MET A 313 24.01 -21.99 -11.86
N ARG A 314 23.35 -23.09 -12.23
CA ARG A 314 22.29 -23.67 -11.40
C ARG A 314 22.89 -24.06 -10.05
N LYS A 315 22.23 -23.68 -8.96
CA LYS A 315 22.54 -24.16 -7.61
C LYS A 315 22.42 -25.67 -7.65
N SER A 316 23.55 -26.39 -7.57
CA SER A 316 23.50 -27.84 -7.52
C SER A 316 22.80 -28.21 -6.22
N ILE A 317 21.68 -28.92 -6.33
CA ILE A 317 21.12 -29.70 -5.22
C ILE A 317 22.04 -30.92 -5.06
N THR A 318 23.33 -30.70 -4.85
CA THR A 318 24.22 -31.78 -4.44
C THR A 318 23.77 -32.11 -3.04
N ALA A 319 23.10 -33.25 -2.94
CA ALA A 319 22.56 -33.86 -1.73
C ALA A 319 23.66 -34.30 -0.77
N ASP A 320 24.60 -33.41 -0.43
CA ASP A 320 25.39 -33.52 0.79
C ASP A 320 24.52 -33.05 1.96
N LEU A 321 23.43 -33.79 2.17
CA LEU A 321 22.90 -34.05 3.50
C LEU A 321 23.91 -34.92 4.24
N SER A 322 25.04 -34.32 4.64
CA SER A 322 25.82 -34.85 5.73
C SER A 322 26.33 -33.69 6.59
N VAL A 323 25.87 -33.71 7.85
CA VAL A 323 26.42 -32.98 9.01
C VAL A 323 26.12 -31.47 8.99
N THR A 324 25.24 -30.88 9.81
CA THR A 324 24.71 -31.25 11.13
C THR A 324 23.44 -30.45 11.37
N THR A 325 22.45 -31.09 12.00
CA THR A 325 21.29 -30.48 12.65
C THR A 325 21.73 -29.32 13.56
N SER A 326 21.57 -28.08 13.13
CA SER A 326 21.67 -26.90 13.99
C SER A 326 20.68 -25.84 13.49
N HIS A 327 19.48 -25.85 14.07
CA HIS A 327 18.66 -24.69 14.45
C HIS A 327 18.57 -23.41 13.56
N TYR A 328 18.83 -23.48 12.25
CA TYR A 328 18.81 -22.32 11.34
C TYR A 328 17.63 -22.28 10.36
N ALA A 329 16.42 -22.63 10.82
CA ALA A 329 15.19 -22.53 10.00
C ALA A 329 14.61 -21.09 9.91
N ILE A 330 15.32 -20.05 10.38
CA ILE A 330 14.85 -18.65 10.32
C ILE A 330 15.71 -17.75 9.41
N THR A 331 16.81 -18.24 8.81
CA THR A 331 17.74 -17.38 8.03
C THR A 331 17.62 -17.45 6.50
N ASP A 332 16.68 -18.19 5.91
CA ASP A 332 16.65 -18.32 4.43
C ASP A 332 16.21 -17.02 3.69
N GLY A 333 15.71 -16.01 4.42
CA GLY A 333 15.53 -14.65 3.92
C GLY A 333 16.78 -13.74 4.00
N MET A 334 17.88 -14.22 4.58
CA MET A 334 19.08 -13.42 4.87
C MET A 334 20.17 -13.53 3.78
N HIS A 335 20.05 -14.48 2.86
CA HIS A 335 21.09 -14.77 1.87
C HIS A 335 21.21 -13.73 0.74
N ASP A 336 20.14 -13.03 0.36
CA ASP A 336 20.23 -11.96 -0.64
C ASP A 336 20.97 -10.71 -0.12
N PHE A 337 21.00 -10.49 1.20
CA PHE A 337 21.71 -9.35 1.78
C PHE A 337 23.23 -9.51 1.78
N LYS A 338 23.74 -10.75 1.78
CA LYS A 338 25.18 -11.01 1.80
C LYS A 338 25.88 -10.57 0.50
N GLY A 339 25.13 -10.38 -0.59
CA GLY A 339 25.64 -9.83 -1.84
C GLY A 339 26.02 -8.35 -1.74
N HIS A 340 25.29 -7.56 -0.95
CA HIS A 340 25.50 -6.11 -0.84
C HIS A 340 26.65 -5.74 0.11
N THR A 341 27.00 -6.60 1.08
CA THR A 341 28.09 -6.30 2.03
C THR A 341 29.50 -6.48 1.46
N LYS A 342 29.66 -7.01 0.23
CA LYS A 342 30.99 -7.14 -0.40
C LYS A 342 31.61 -5.80 -0.82
N LYS A 343 30.80 -4.78 -1.13
CA LYS A 343 31.32 -3.41 -1.24
C LYS A 343 31.25 -2.81 0.15
N GLY A 344 32.41 -2.58 0.77
CA GLY A 344 32.45 -1.89 2.06
C GLY A 344 31.82 -0.50 1.95
N TYR A 345 31.01 -0.14 2.94
CA TYR A 345 30.40 1.17 3.08
C TYR A 345 31.43 2.17 3.63
N ASN A 346 31.28 3.43 3.22
CA ASN A 346 32.11 4.51 3.73
C ASN A 346 31.72 4.85 5.17
N LEU A 347 32.68 5.34 5.96
CA LEU A 347 32.40 5.79 7.32
C LEU A 347 31.42 6.98 7.26
N GLY A 348 30.32 6.91 8.00
CA GLY A 348 29.27 7.93 8.00
C GLY A 348 28.18 7.72 6.94
N GLU A 349 28.32 6.75 6.05
CA GLU A 349 27.28 6.43 5.06
C GLU A 349 26.04 5.86 5.75
N GLU A 350 24.87 6.40 5.42
CA GLU A 350 23.58 6.01 5.97
C GLU A 350 22.76 5.20 4.96
N ILE A 351 22.05 4.20 5.46
CA ILE A 351 21.15 3.37 4.67
C ILE A 351 19.82 3.18 5.41
N SER A 352 18.75 3.01 4.65
CA SER A 352 17.44 2.65 5.19
C SER A 352 17.25 1.15 5.09
N ASP A 353 17.06 0.47 6.24
CA ASP A 353 16.79 -0.96 6.31
C ASP A 353 15.43 -1.25 6.94
N LEU A 354 14.50 -1.74 6.13
CA LEU A 354 13.22 -2.26 6.59
C LEU A 354 13.45 -3.57 7.36
N GLY A 355 13.22 -3.54 8.67
CA GLY A 355 13.43 -4.64 9.59
C GLY A 355 14.68 -4.52 10.45
N CYS A 356 15.51 -3.47 10.28
CA CYS A 356 16.71 -3.24 11.11
C CYS A 356 17.66 -4.45 11.20
N ARG A 357 17.76 -5.20 10.09
CA ARG A 357 18.50 -6.45 9.94
C ARG A 357 20.00 -6.23 9.85
N LEU A 358 20.45 -5.05 9.43
CA LEU A 358 21.87 -4.73 9.31
C LEU A 358 22.48 -4.24 10.63
N ARG A 359 21.68 -4.05 11.68
CA ARG A 359 22.14 -3.62 13.01
C ARG A 359 23.30 -4.45 13.52
N ASN A 360 24.40 -3.79 13.89
CA ASN A 360 25.65 -4.40 14.35
C ASN A 360 26.36 -5.31 13.33
N LEU A 361 25.89 -5.43 12.09
CA LEU A 361 26.64 -6.12 11.05
C LEU A 361 27.82 -5.27 10.57
N GLU A 362 28.88 -5.95 10.16
CA GLU A 362 30.05 -5.29 9.60
C GLU A 362 29.71 -4.60 8.28
N CYS A 363 30.00 -3.30 8.22
CA CYS A 363 29.86 -2.49 7.01
C CYS A 363 31.23 -2.20 6.36
N GLY A 364 32.32 -2.71 6.94
CA GLY A 364 33.68 -2.60 6.44
C GLY A 364 34.70 -3.03 7.51
N ILE A 365 35.99 -3.00 7.18
CA ILE A 365 37.06 -3.31 8.16
C ILE A 365 36.95 -2.35 9.34
N ASN A 366 36.80 -2.90 10.56
CA ASN A 366 36.66 -2.13 11.81
C ASN A 366 35.45 -1.18 11.85
N LYS A 367 34.42 -1.43 11.03
CA LYS A 367 33.17 -0.66 10.99
C LYS A 367 31.96 -1.56 11.11
N LYS A 368 30.91 -1.06 11.76
CA LYS A 368 29.60 -1.72 11.85
C LYS A 368 28.47 -0.73 11.61
N PHE A 369 27.32 -1.22 11.16
CA PHE A 369 26.11 -0.42 11.15
C PHE A 369 25.62 -0.17 12.57
N ILE A 370 25.35 1.11 12.87
CA ILE A 370 24.67 1.55 14.07
C ILE A 370 23.34 2.19 13.68
N THR A 371 22.29 1.89 14.43
CA THR A 371 20.98 2.52 14.23
C THR A 371 21.05 3.98 14.67
N VAL A 372 20.75 4.89 13.75
CA VAL A 372 20.65 6.34 14.00
C VAL A 372 19.22 6.71 14.37
N GLU A 373 18.25 6.12 13.69
CA GLU A 373 16.83 6.41 13.86
C GLU A 373 16.01 5.15 13.58
N GLU A 374 14.99 4.88 14.40
CA GLU A 374 13.99 3.84 14.13
C GLU A 374 12.68 4.52 13.67
N PHE A 375 12.03 3.98 12.65
CA PHE A 375 10.72 4.43 12.18
C PHE A 375 9.76 3.25 12.03
N SER A 376 8.48 3.45 12.28
CA SER A 376 7.46 2.47 11.91
C SER A 376 7.12 2.62 10.43
N ALA A 377 7.02 1.51 9.70
CA ALA A 377 6.54 1.54 8.34
C ALA A 377 5.11 2.09 8.33
N GLU A 378 4.86 3.05 7.44
CA GLU A 378 3.61 3.83 7.43
C GLU A 378 2.34 2.97 7.21
N HIS A 379 2.49 1.77 6.65
CA HIS A 379 1.40 0.84 6.35
C HIS A 379 1.23 -0.31 7.36
N ASP A 380 2.22 -0.57 8.21
CA ASP A 380 2.13 -1.59 9.25
C ASP A 380 2.99 -1.16 10.45
N PRO A 381 2.37 -0.71 11.55
CA PRO A 381 3.11 -0.27 12.72
C PRO A 381 3.98 -1.39 13.33
N ASN A 382 3.73 -2.66 12.98
CA ASN A 382 4.54 -3.80 13.40
C ASN A 382 5.82 -3.97 12.59
N ILE A 383 5.89 -3.40 11.38
CA ILE A 383 7.11 -3.40 10.58
C ILE A 383 7.94 -2.18 10.98
N LYS A 384 9.06 -2.41 11.67
CA LYS A 384 10.02 -1.35 12.00
C LYS A 384 11.07 -1.23 10.90
N GLY A 385 11.34 -0.02 10.45
CA GLY A 385 12.52 0.33 9.66
C GLY A 385 13.56 1.06 10.51
N CYS A 386 14.80 1.02 10.09
CA CYS A 386 15.90 1.75 10.71
C CYS A 386 16.68 2.54 9.67
N ILE A 387 17.10 3.75 10.02
CA ILE A 387 18.22 4.42 9.37
C ILE A 387 19.47 3.98 10.10
N GLU A 388 20.40 3.35 9.39
CA GLU A 388 21.62 2.81 9.95
C GLU A 388 22.85 3.45 9.31
N ARG A 389 23.79 3.90 10.14
CA ARG A 389 25.02 4.56 9.72
C ARG A 389 26.20 3.63 9.91
N CYS A 390 27.04 3.47 8.89
CA CYS A 390 28.29 2.75 9.02
C CYS A 390 29.27 3.54 9.91
N SER A 391 29.63 3.00 11.08
CA SER A 391 30.42 3.67 12.12
C SER A 391 31.57 2.79 12.62
N CYS A 392 32.64 3.39 13.18
CA CYS A 392 33.75 2.62 13.75
C CYS A 392 33.28 1.74 14.91
N ILE A 393 33.80 0.52 15.02
CA ILE A 393 33.52 -0.37 16.16
C ILE A 393 34.13 0.19 17.45
N LEU A 394 35.32 0.82 17.36
CA LEU A 394 36.00 1.53 18.43
C LEU A 394 36.32 2.96 17.96
N PRO A 395 35.68 4.01 18.51
CA PRO A 395 36.07 5.38 18.20
C PRO A 395 37.43 5.69 18.83
N ARG A 396 38.38 6.17 18.01
CA ARG A 396 39.64 6.80 18.45
C ARG A 396 39.76 8.20 17.84
N PRO A 397 40.59 9.09 18.43
CA PRO A 397 40.80 10.45 17.91
C PRO A 397 41.23 10.48 16.44
N ASP A 398 41.97 9.47 15.99
CA ASP A 398 42.56 9.43 14.64
C ASP A 398 41.71 8.65 13.61
N GLY A 399 40.45 8.34 13.92
CA GLY A 399 39.53 7.59 13.04
C GLY A 399 39.47 6.08 13.29
N CYS A 400 38.84 5.32 12.38
CA CYS A 400 38.81 3.86 12.49
C CYS A 400 40.21 3.30 12.18
N MET A 401 40.73 2.34 12.98
CA MET A 401 41.98 1.66 12.64
C MET A 401 41.90 1.10 11.21
N GLN A 402 42.78 1.55 10.32
CA GLN A 402 43.08 0.78 9.11
C GLN A 402 43.94 -0.39 9.59
N ASN A 403 43.48 -1.63 9.40
CA ASN A 403 44.35 -2.78 9.59
C ASN A 403 45.49 -2.62 8.58
N PHE A 404 46.72 -2.43 9.08
CA PHE A 404 47.94 -2.49 8.28
C PHE A 404 48.24 -3.93 7.87
#